data_AF-A0A0B7HKV6-F1
#
_entry.id   AF-A0A0B7HKV6-F1
#
_cell.length_a   1.000
_cell.length_b   1.000
_cell.length_c   1.000
_cell.angle_alpha   90.00
_cell.angle_beta   90.00
_cell.angle_gamma   90.00
#
_symmetry.space_group_name_H-M   'P 1'
#
loop_
_entity.id
_entity.type
_entity.pdbx_description
1 polymer ?
#
loop_
_entity_poly.entity_id
_entity_poly.type
_entity_poly.pdbx_seq_one_letter_code
_entity_poly.pdbx_strand_id
1 'polypeptide(L)' 'MKKLGVSFDEICTDNWEAFSSVFQEYTHKIGKKYTTNIEGNNTLLRHRIRRVVRKTCCLKTI' A
#
# COMPACT_ATOMS: atom_id res chain seq x y z
N MET A 1 -10.46 3.75 13.69
CA MET A 1 -9.49 4.86 13.83
C MET A 1 -9.78 5.75 15.02
N LYS A 2 -11.01 6.25 15.22
CA LYS A 2 -11.44 6.87 16.50
C LYS A 2 -11.13 6.02 17.74
N LYS A 3 -11.39 4.71 17.67
CA LYS A 3 -11.09 3.75 18.76
C LYS A 3 -9.59 3.59 19.05
N LEU A 4 -8.72 3.98 18.12
CA LEU A 4 -7.26 3.97 18.27
C LEU A 4 -6.70 5.37 18.63
N GLY A 5 -7.57 6.38 18.78
CA GLY A 5 -7.16 7.76 19.06
C GLY A 5 -6.47 8.47 17.89
N VAL A 6 -6.52 7.90 16.69
CA VAL A 6 -5.89 8.47 15.49
C VAL A 6 -6.95 9.12 14.61
N SER A 7 -6.81 10.42 14.39
CA SER A 7 -7.62 11.22 13.47
C SER A 7 -6.77 11.66 12.28
N PHE A 8 -7.35 11.60 11.09
CA PHE A 8 -6.74 12.09 9.86
C PHE A 8 -7.65 13.16 9.27
N ASP A 9 -7.10 14.29 8.82
CA ASP A 9 -7.92 15.32 8.17
C ASP A 9 -8.28 14.93 6.74
N GLU A 10 -7.42 14.13 6.09
CA GLU A 10 -7.58 13.73 4.70
C GLU A 10 -7.00 12.34 4.45
N ILE A 11 -7.75 11.49 3.74
CA ILE A 11 -7.33 10.13 3.42
C ILE A 11 -7.30 9.95 1.89
N CYS A 12 -6.13 9.62 1.37
CA CYS A 12 -5.96 9.21 -0.03
C CYS A 12 -6.06 7.69 -0.10
N THR A 13 -7.17 7.16 -0.59
CA THR A 13 -7.36 5.71 -0.82
C THR A 13 -7.59 5.43 -2.29
N ASP A 14 -7.47 4.15 -2.63
CA ASP A 14 -7.88 3.65 -3.93
C ASP A 14 -9.41 3.68 -4.10
N ASN A 15 -9.89 3.60 -5.34
CA ASN A 15 -11.34 3.57 -5.64
C ASN A 15 -11.96 2.19 -5.40
N TRP A 16 -11.73 1.61 -4.21
CA TRP A 16 -12.37 0.39 -3.76
C TRP A 16 -13.55 0.75 -2.86
N GLU A 17 -14.74 0.24 -3.17
CA GLU A 17 -15.97 0.41 -2.36
C GLU A 17 -15.80 0.08 -0.87
N ALA A 18 -14.93 -0.88 -0.52
CA ALA A 18 -14.65 -1.21 0.88
C ALA A 18 -14.04 -0.03 1.65
N PHE A 19 -13.32 0.87 0.98
CA PHE A 19 -12.79 2.06 1.63
C PHE A 19 -13.87 3.13 1.80
N SER A 20 -14.80 3.27 0.84
CA SER A 20 -15.96 4.15 1.00
C SER A 20 -16.83 3.76 2.19
N SER A 21 -16.96 2.46 2.52
CA SER A 21 -17.74 2.04 3.69
C SER A 21 -17.01 2.23 5.02
N VAL A 22 -15.68 2.08 5.04
CA VAL A 22 -14.86 2.20 6.25
C VAL A 22 -14.55 3.65 6.62
N PHE A 23 -14.47 4.53 5.63
CA PHE A 23 -14.01 5.92 5.79
C PHE A 23 -15.08 6.96 5.44
N GLN A 24 -16.37 6.64 5.62
CA GLN A 24 -17.48 7.57 5.34
C GLN A 24 -17.36 8.92 6.05
N GLU A 25 -16.70 8.97 7.21
CA GLU A 25 -16.49 10.19 7.99
C GLU A 25 -15.31 11.08 7.49
N TYR A 26 -14.50 10.60 6.54
CA TYR A 26 -13.28 11.29 6.11
C TYR A 26 -13.37 11.75 4.66
N THR A 27 -12.80 12.93 4.36
CA THR A 27 -12.71 13.41 2.98
C THR A 27 -11.79 12.51 2.16
N HIS A 28 -12.40 11.76 1.25
CA HIS A 28 -11.70 10.85 0.34
C HIS A 28 -11.19 11.60 -0.89
N LYS A 29 -9.87 11.76 -0.99
CA LYS A 29 -9.24 12.20 -2.24
C LYS A 29 -8.85 10.98 -3.07
N ILE A 30 -9.75 10.59 -3.96
CA ILE A 30 -9.49 9.57 -4.98
C ILE A 30 -8.61 10.23 -6.07
N GLY A 31 -7.32 9.91 -6.06
CA GLY A 31 -6.35 10.54 -6.95
C GLY A 31 -5.24 9.60 -7.37
N LYS A 32 -5.17 9.30 -8.67
CA LYS A 32 -4.16 8.43 -9.29
C LYS A 32 -2.72 8.85 -8.96
N LYS A 33 -2.50 10.15 -8.76
CA LYS A 33 -1.19 10.74 -8.45
C LYS A 33 -0.60 10.23 -7.13
N TYR A 34 -1.43 9.99 -6.11
CA TYR A 34 -0.97 9.48 -4.82
C TYR A 34 -0.93 7.95 -4.78
N THR A 35 -1.81 7.28 -5.52
CA THR A 35 -1.78 5.81 -5.64
C THR A 35 -0.58 5.31 -6.44
N THR A 36 -0.15 6.04 -7.47
CA THR A 36 1.01 5.66 -8.31
C THR A 36 2.28 5.47 -7.48
N ASN A 37 2.52 6.33 -6.47
CA ASN A 37 3.68 6.19 -5.58
C ASN A 37 3.57 4.95 -4.68
N ILE A 38 2.39 4.66 -4.16
CA ILE A 38 2.14 3.48 -3.32
C ILE A 38 2.31 2.19 -4.14
N GLU A 39 1.73 2.14 -5.33
CA GLU A 39 1.85 1.03 -6.27
C GLU A 39 3.30 0.83 -6.73
N GLY A 40 4.00 1.92 -7.01
CA GLY A 40 5.44 1.91 -7.34
C GLY A 40 6.27 1.30 -6.22
N ASN A 41 6.07 1.75 -4.98
CA ASN A 41 6.76 1.21 -3.80
C ASN A 41 6.46 -0.29 -3.59
N ASN A 42 5.20 -0.69 -3.73
CA ASN A 42 4.80 -2.10 -3.63
C ASN A 42 5.45 -2.95 -4.72
N THR A 43 5.53 -2.43 -5.94
CA THR A 43 6.18 -3.12 -7.08
C THR A 43 7.68 -3.26 -6.87
N LEU A 44 8.34 -2.21 -6.37
CA LEU A 44 9.76 -2.22 -6.03
C LEU A 44 10.07 -3.21 -4.90
N LEU A 45 9.28 -3.21 -3.82
CA LEU A 45 9.41 -4.15 -2.71
C LEU A 45 9.28 -5.59 -3.21
N ARG A 46 8.26 -5.88 -4.00
CA ARG A 46 8.01 -7.21 -4.59
C ARG A 46 9.18 -7.65 -5.48
N HIS A 47 9.74 -6.75 -6.28
CA HIS A 47 10.92 -7.01 -7.10
C HIS A 47 12.16 -7.30 -6.24
N ARG A 48 12.40 -6.51 -5.20
CA ARG A 48 13.53 -6.70 -4.28
C ARG A 48 13.44 -8.05 -3.59
N ILE A 49 12.29 -8.39 -3.00
CA ILE A 49 12.05 -9.70 -2.36
C ILE A 49 12.30 -10.82 -3.35
N ARG A 50 11.73 -10.77 -4.56
CA ARG A 50 11.96 -11.79 -5.59
C ARG A 50 13.43 -11.94 -5.98
N ARG A 51 14.19 -10.84 -6.08
CA ARG A 51 15.64 -10.92 -6.37
C ARG A 51 16.41 -11.57 -5.22
N VAL A 52 16.09 -11.22 -3.97
CA VAL A 52 16.70 -11.85 -2.79
C VAL A 52 16.42 -13.34 -2.78
N VAL A 53 15.17 -13.76 -2.98
CA VAL A 53 14.78 -15.18 -3.04
C VAL A 53 15.52 -15.93 -4.14
N ARG A 54 15.69 -15.34 -5.34
CA ARG A 54 16.50 -15.96 -6.40
C ARG A 54 17.96 -16.11 -5.99
N LYS A 55 18.58 -15.07 -5.43
CA LYS A 55 19.97 -15.12 -4.96
C LYS A 55 20.18 -16.16 -3.87
N THR A 56 19.27 -16.26 -2.90
CA THR A 56 19.37 -17.25 -1.81
C THR A 56 19.07 -18.66 -2.29
N CYS A 57 18.21 -18.86 -3.29
CA CYS A 57 17.98 -20.16 -3.90
C CYS A 57 19.22 -20.66 -4.67
N CYS A 58 19.89 -19.79 -5.43
CA CYS A 58 21.11 -20.12 -6.17
C CYS A 58 22.32 -20.41 -5.26
N LEU A 59 22.28 -19.99 -3.99
CA LEU A 59 23.33 -20.27 -2.99
C LEU A 59 23.05 -21.53 -2.16
N LYS A 60 21.92 -22.23 -2.36
CA LYS A 60 21.58 -23.48 -1.66
C LYS A 60 22.15 -24.75 -2.32
N THR A 61 23.05 -24.61 -3.31
CA THR A 61 23.64 -25.73 -4.05
C THR A 61 25.17 -25.74 -3.97
N ILE A 62 25.74 -25.48 -2.79
CA ILE A 62 27.14 -25.80 -2.46
C ILE A 62 27.15 -26.68 -1.23
#